data_AF-A0A9D9IC69-F1
#
_entry.id   AF-A0A9D9IC69-F1
#
_cell.length_a   1.000
_cell.length_b   1.000
_cell.length_c   1.000
_cell.angle_alpha   90.00
_cell.angle_beta   90.00
_cell.angle_gamma   90.00
#
_symmetry.space_group_name_H-M   'P 1'
#
loop_
_entity.id
_entity.type
_entity.pdbx_description
1 polymer ?
#
loop_
_entity_poly.entity_id
_entity_poly.type
_entity_poly.pdbx_seq_one_letter_code
_entity_poly.pdbx_strand_id
1 'polypeptide(L)'
;LSGIKNKHFSFTSCGFFFSDISGIEPRQDIKYALYAIKMFQPYSQGDLLFPFLSELRHAKSNIKAQGDGMNIAQEEMKGLPGEAEASLYFFLNRTLARKEDWMNSYGRFVLAHMDIDEAENYSSDIIDTVTLELYRFTVLSSSSIDNGINLYLCENDQDNNPVNRLRITNQDIPDRMLDEIYTWLDRSMTRVTFSELSELANDMRFFSMLVKNSRYVPLETMVLENLGLTLKIIKALFSSHSDMDIFRRREILGNMIDFIRKCGRDSDIASINSILSAHSERLAAAVNEKGLDDTISDAIIDLLDLARAHGFEPVTKNLQNAVYPYYSGQKKAECGNEKLRNTTLALNFQ
;
A
#
# COMPACT_ATOMS: atom_id res chain seq x y z
N LEU A 1 -20.61 9.64 -21.58
CA LEU A 1 -20.13 8.28 -21.96
C LEU A 1 -20.11 7.28 -20.79
N SER A 2 -19.76 7.73 -19.57
CA SER A 2 -19.52 6.85 -18.41
C SER A 2 -20.75 6.07 -17.94
N GLY A 3 -21.95 6.63 -18.00
CA GLY A 3 -23.20 5.89 -17.71
C GLY A 3 -23.40 4.71 -18.66
N ILE A 4 -23.11 4.88 -19.96
CA ILE A 4 -23.22 3.81 -20.97
C ILE A 4 -22.21 2.70 -20.67
N LYS A 5 -20.96 3.06 -20.35
CA LYS A 5 -19.90 2.11 -19.99
C LYS A 5 -20.30 1.24 -18.79
N ASN A 6 -20.75 1.86 -17.70
CA ASN A 6 -21.17 1.12 -16.50
C ASN A 6 -22.44 0.29 -16.75
N LYS A 7 -23.36 0.78 -17.57
CA LYS A 7 -24.51 -0.02 -18.04
C LYS A 7 -24.05 -1.30 -18.75
N HIS A 8 -23.01 -1.25 -19.57
CA HIS A 8 -22.48 -2.45 -20.23
C HIS A 8 -21.78 -3.38 -19.24
N PHE A 9 -21.03 -2.84 -18.29
CA PHE A 9 -20.38 -3.65 -17.25
C PHE A 9 -21.36 -4.33 -16.32
N SER A 10 -22.55 -3.80 -16.09
CA SER A 10 -23.56 -4.48 -15.29
C SER A 10 -24.21 -5.69 -15.96
N PHE A 11 -23.93 -5.94 -17.25
CA PHE A 11 -24.49 -7.09 -18.01
C PHE A 11 -23.48 -8.23 -18.18
N THR A 12 -22.49 -8.36 -17.29
CA THR A 12 -21.54 -9.47 -17.42
C THR A 12 -22.21 -10.80 -17.01
N SER A 13 -22.36 -11.71 -17.97
CA SER A 13 -23.19 -12.90 -17.80
C SER A 13 -22.60 -13.95 -16.84
N CYS A 14 -21.28 -13.97 -16.68
CA CYS A 14 -20.59 -14.93 -15.80
C CYS A 14 -20.97 -14.74 -14.32
N GLY A 15 -21.13 -13.48 -13.90
CA GLY A 15 -21.47 -13.14 -12.51
C GLY A 15 -22.83 -13.68 -12.10
N PHE A 16 -23.87 -13.45 -12.92
CA PHE A 16 -25.23 -13.89 -12.60
C PHE A 16 -25.49 -15.39 -12.78
N PHE A 17 -24.67 -16.08 -13.59
CA PHE A 17 -24.94 -17.47 -13.94
C PHE A 17 -24.35 -18.49 -12.95
N PHE A 18 -23.17 -18.21 -12.40
CA PHE A 18 -22.44 -19.17 -11.56
C PHE A 18 -22.39 -18.79 -10.08
N SER A 19 -22.72 -17.54 -9.74
CA SER A 19 -22.57 -17.02 -8.38
C SER A 19 -23.91 -16.72 -7.73
N ASP A 20 -23.96 -16.92 -6.41
CA ASP A 20 -25.01 -16.37 -5.57
C ASP A 20 -25.06 -14.84 -5.73
N ILE A 21 -26.22 -14.21 -5.59
CA ILE A 21 -26.33 -12.74 -5.72
C ILE A 21 -25.50 -11.96 -4.67
N SER A 22 -25.14 -12.60 -3.55
CA SER A 22 -24.19 -12.03 -2.57
C SER A 22 -22.72 -12.24 -2.93
N GLY A 23 -22.43 -12.93 -4.03
CA GLY A 23 -21.09 -13.18 -4.54
C GLY A 23 -20.41 -11.91 -5.06
N ILE A 24 -19.08 -11.96 -5.17
CA ILE A 24 -18.25 -10.80 -5.54
C ILE A 24 -18.66 -10.23 -6.91
N GLU A 25 -18.85 -11.10 -7.91
CA GLU A 25 -19.19 -10.68 -9.27
C GLU A 25 -20.60 -10.05 -9.36
N PRO A 26 -21.69 -10.67 -8.86
CA PRO A 26 -23.00 -10.01 -8.82
C PRO A 26 -23.03 -8.69 -8.05
N ARG A 27 -22.32 -8.61 -6.91
CA ARG A 27 -22.20 -7.35 -6.16
C ARG A 27 -21.51 -6.26 -7.00
N GLN A 28 -20.49 -6.62 -7.77
CA GLN A 28 -19.81 -5.71 -8.69
C GLN A 28 -20.73 -5.27 -9.85
N ASP A 29 -21.50 -6.19 -10.44
CA ASP A 29 -22.48 -5.85 -11.48
C ASP A 29 -23.57 -4.90 -10.95
N ILE A 30 -24.05 -5.14 -9.71
CA ILE A 30 -25.00 -4.26 -9.02
C ILE A 30 -24.40 -2.86 -8.80
N LYS A 31 -23.12 -2.75 -8.37
CA LYS A 31 -22.43 -1.45 -8.25
C LYS A 31 -22.40 -0.69 -9.57
N TYR A 32 -22.08 -1.37 -10.67
CA TYR A 32 -22.07 -0.74 -11.99
C TYR A 32 -23.46 -0.29 -12.43
N ALA A 33 -24.51 -1.09 -12.16
CA ALA A 33 -25.89 -0.72 -12.46
C ALA A 33 -26.33 0.52 -11.67
N LEU A 34 -26.08 0.54 -10.35
CA LEU A 34 -26.36 1.68 -9.48
C LEU A 34 -25.65 2.95 -9.95
N TYR A 35 -24.38 2.84 -10.35
CA TYR A 35 -23.62 3.97 -10.88
C TYR A 35 -24.17 4.46 -12.23
N ALA A 36 -24.57 3.55 -13.13
CA ALA A 36 -25.23 3.92 -14.38
C ALA A 36 -26.55 4.65 -14.13
N ILE A 37 -27.35 4.19 -13.16
CA ILE A 37 -28.57 4.86 -12.70
C ILE A 37 -28.25 6.26 -12.19
N LYS A 38 -27.27 6.43 -11.28
CA LYS A 38 -26.84 7.76 -10.78
C LYS A 38 -26.52 8.71 -11.93
N MET A 39 -25.81 8.24 -12.95
CA MET A 39 -25.40 9.04 -14.11
C MET A 39 -26.57 9.41 -15.05
N PHE A 40 -27.56 8.53 -15.21
CA PHE A 40 -28.69 8.77 -16.11
C PHE A 40 -29.87 9.48 -15.44
N GLN A 41 -30.00 9.39 -14.12
CA GLN A 41 -31.12 9.96 -13.36
C GLN A 41 -31.38 11.46 -13.66
N PRO A 42 -30.36 12.35 -13.75
CA PRO A 42 -30.59 13.76 -14.07
C PRO A 42 -31.19 14.01 -15.47
N TYR A 43 -31.04 13.04 -16.38
CA TYR A 43 -31.54 13.12 -17.75
C TYR A 43 -32.86 12.33 -17.95
N SER A 44 -33.39 11.73 -16.89
CA SER A 44 -34.64 10.96 -16.90
C SER A 44 -35.77 11.76 -16.26
N GLN A 45 -36.97 11.70 -16.84
CA GLN A 45 -38.16 12.31 -16.23
C GLN A 45 -38.79 11.42 -15.13
N GLY A 46 -38.38 10.15 -15.05
CA GLY A 46 -38.86 9.20 -14.03
C GLY A 46 -37.73 8.67 -13.15
N ASP A 47 -38.12 8.10 -12.00
CA ASP A 47 -37.20 7.40 -11.11
C ASP A 47 -36.71 6.10 -11.76
N LEU A 48 -35.40 5.99 -11.93
CA LEU A 48 -34.73 4.80 -12.47
C LEU A 48 -34.30 3.82 -11.36
N LEU A 49 -34.10 4.32 -10.14
CA LEU A 49 -33.60 3.55 -9.01
C LEU A 49 -34.69 2.65 -8.43
N PHE A 50 -35.89 3.19 -8.19
CA PHE A 50 -36.96 2.41 -7.56
C PHE A 50 -37.38 1.18 -8.38
N PRO A 51 -37.61 1.28 -9.71
CA PRO A 51 -37.91 0.10 -10.52
C PRO A 51 -36.78 -0.93 -10.48
N PHE A 52 -35.51 -0.47 -10.56
CA PHE A 52 -34.35 -1.34 -10.48
C PHE A 52 -34.28 -2.11 -9.16
N LEU A 53 -34.41 -1.42 -8.02
CA LEU A 53 -34.40 -2.06 -6.70
C LEU A 53 -35.58 -3.02 -6.50
N SER A 54 -36.73 -2.68 -7.07
CA SER A 54 -37.93 -3.54 -7.01
C SER A 54 -37.72 -4.85 -7.75
N GLU A 55 -37.14 -4.81 -8.94
CA GLU A 55 -36.76 -6.02 -9.70
C GLU A 55 -35.69 -6.84 -8.96
N LEU A 56 -34.68 -6.16 -8.42
CA LEU A 56 -33.54 -6.81 -7.76
C LEU A 56 -33.95 -7.55 -6.46
N ARG A 57 -35.06 -7.15 -5.82
CA ARG A 57 -35.66 -7.84 -4.66
C ARG A 57 -36.03 -9.30 -4.95
N HIS A 58 -36.37 -9.61 -6.20
CA HIS A 58 -36.77 -10.97 -6.58
C HIS A 58 -35.60 -11.95 -6.58
N ALA A 59 -34.37 -11.47 -6.68
CA ALA A 59 -33.17 -12.30 -6.61
C ALA A 59 -32.75 -12.50 -5.15
N LYS A 60 -32.95 -13.72 -4.64
CA LYS A 60 -32.67 -14.09 -3.24
C LYS A 60 -31.26 -14.66 -3.12
N SER A 61 -30.54 -14.29 -2.05
CA SER A 61 -29.29 -14.94 -1.69
C SER A 61 -29.55 -16.28 -1.02
N ASN A 62 -28.69 -17.26 -1.32
CA ASN A 62 -28.58 -18.52 -0.60
C ASN A 62 -28.08 -18.33 0.84
N ILE A 63 -27.44 -17.19 1.14
CA ILE A 63 -27.00 -16.82 2.49
C ILE A 63 -28.10 -15.96 3.14
N LYS A 64 -28.85 -16.54 4.08
CA LYS A 64 -29.98 -15.86 4.75
C LYS A 64 -29.64 -14.48 5.32
N ALA A 65 -28.43 -14.30 5.85
CA ALA A 65 -27.98 -13.03 6.44
C ALA A 65 -27.82 -11.91 5.40
N GLN A 66 -27.57 -12.25 4.14
CA GLN A 66 -27.38 -11.29 3.04
C GLN A 66 -28.72 -10.85 2.42
N GLY A 67 -29.81 -11.60 2.68
CA GLY A 67 -31.16 -11.22 2.26
C GLY A 67 -31.39 -11.39 0.76
N ASP A 68 -31.76 -10.30 0.09
CA ASP A 68 -32.02 -10.26 -1.33
C ASP A 68 -31.21 -9.18 -2.05
N GLY A 69 -31.30 -9.17 -3.39
CA GLY A 69 -30.55 -8.24 -4.20
C GLY A 69 -30.87 -6.76 -3.90
N MET A 70 -32.08 -6.43 -3.43
CA MET A 70 -32.39 -5.09 -2.96
C MET A 70 -31.63 -4.76 -1.67
N ASN A 71 -31.55 -5.69 -0.71
CA ASN A 71 -30.75 -5.49 0.50
C ASN A 71 -29.27 -5.28 0.17
N ILE A 72 -28.74 -6.08 -0.74
CA ILE A 72 -27.35 -5.99 -1.21
C ILE A 72 -27.10 -4.64 -1.89
N ALA A 73 -27.97 -4.23 -2.82
CA ALA A 73 -27.84 -2.93 -3.49
C ALA A 73 -27.91 -1.77 -2.49
N GLN A 74 -28.82 -1.83 -1.51
CA GLN A 74 -28.90 -0.83 -0.45
C GLN A 74 -27.66 -0.80 0.41
N GLU A 75 -27.05 -1.95 0.69
CA GLU A 75 -25.77 -2.03 1.39
C GLU A 75 -24.66 -1.35 0.58
N GLU A 76 -24.57 -1.61 -0.73
CA GLU A 76 -23.59 -0.95 -1.59
C GLU A 76 -23.80 0.57 -1.71
N MET A 77 -25.03 1.04 -1.54
CA MET A 77 -25.35 2.48 -1.51
C MET A 77 -25.02 3.15 -0.16
N LYS A 78 -24.80 2.40 0.92
CA LYS A 78 -24.46 2.98 2.24
C LYS A 78 -22.99 3.41 2.34
N GLY A 79 -22.14 2.94 1.45
CA GLY A 79 -20.74 3.37 1.39
C GLY A 79 -20.61 4.87 1.16
N LEU A 80 -19.44 5.42 1.50
CA LEU A 80 -19.16 6.82 1.24
C LEU A 80 -19.31 7.14 -0.25
N PRO A 81 -19.95 8.27 -0.61
CA PRO A 81 -19.89 8.78 -1.98
C PRO A 81 -18.42 8.93 -2.39
N GLY A 82 -18.08 8.56 -3.64
CA GLY A 82 -16.69 8.51 -4.07
C GLY A 82 -15.94 9.84 -3.94
N GLU A 83 -16.67 10.95 -4.14
CA GLU A 83 -16.19 12.32 -3.94
C GLU A 83 -15.83 12.60 -2.47
N ALA A 84 -16.67 12.15 -1.52
CA ALA A 84 -16.43 12.28 -0.09
C ALA A 84 -15.30 11.33 0.37
N GLU A 85 -15.25 10.11 -0.17
CA GLU A 85 -14.18 9.14 0.09
C GLU A 85 -12.82 9.69 -0.39
N ALA A 86 -12.77 10.32 -1.58
CA ALA A 86 -11.56 10.96 -2.08
C ALA A 86 -11.14 12.14 -1.19
N SER A 87 -12.08 12.94 -0.71
CA SER A 87 -11.79 14.03 0.23
C SER A 87 -11.19 13.51 1.53
N LEU A 88 -11.79 12.48 2.10
CA LEU A 88 -11.27 11.80 3.28
C LEU A 88 -9.85 11.25 3.05
N TYR A 89 -9.62 10.60 1.91
CA TYR A 89 -8.30 10.07 1.54
C TYR A 89 -7.25 11.18 1.51
N PHE A 90 -7.50 12.28 0.79
CA PHE A 90 -6.53 13.36 0.67
C PHE A 90 -6.26 14.05 2.01
N PHE A 91 -7.31 14.25 2.83
CA PHE A 91 -7.15 14.74 4.20
C PHE A 91 -6.22 13.83 5.00
N LEU A 92 -6.52 12.53 5.08
CA LEU A 92 -5.70 11.58 5.84
C LEU A 92 -4.27 11.47 5.27
N ASN A 93 -4.09 11.56 3.95
CA ASN A 93 -2.77 11.57 3.33
C ASN A 93 -1.96 12.82 3.72
N ARG A 94 -2.57 14.00 3.80
CA ARG A 94 -1.84 15.21 4.26
C ARG A 94 -1.55 15.21 5.75
N THR A 95 -2.44 14.66 6.56
CA THR A 95 -2.31 14.66 8.02
C THR A 95 -1.40 13.54 8.53
N LEU A 96 -1.49 12.34 7.95
CA LEU A 96 -0.80 11.14 8.45
C LEU A 96 0.44 10.77 7.63
N ALA A 97 0.43 11.00 6.32
CA ALA A 97 1.58 10.68 5.48
C ALA A 97 2.64 11.80 5.53
N ARG A 98 3.89 11.41 5.30
CA ARG A 98 4.99 12.38 5.14
C ARG A 98 4.90 13.05 3.77
N LYS A 99 5.57 14.20 3.63
CA LYS A 99 5.58 14.98 2.38
C LYS A 99 6.03 14.18 1.15
N GLU A 100 6.91 13.21 1.33
CA GLU A 100 7.41 12.31 0.27
C GLU A 100 6.38 11.27 -0.19
N ASP A 101 5.43 10.92 0.67
CA ASP A 101 4.33 9.97 0.39
C ASP A 101 3.02 10.69 0.02
N TRP A 102 3.10 12.01 -0.25
CA TRP A 102 1.93 12.78 -0.63
C TRP A 102 1.42 12.39 -2.02
N MET A 103 0.14 12.05 -2.08
CA MET A 103 -0.54 11.64 -3.29
C MET A 103 -1.55 12.70 -3.72
N ASN A 104 -1.54 13.03 -5.03
CA ASN A 104 -2.48 13.99 -5.62
C ASN A 104 -3.59 13.29 -6.42
N SER A 105 -3.62 11.96 -6.46
CA SER A 105 -4.65 11.19 -7.14
C SER A 105 -5.18 10.06 -6.26
N TYR A 106 -6.47 9.76 -6.42
CA TYR A 106 -7.16 8.65 -5.77
C TYR A 106 -8.25 8.09 -6.70
N GLY A 107 -8.00 6.91 -7.27
CA GLY A 107 -8.87 6.36 -8.30
C GLY A 107 -9.00 7.31 -9.50
N ARG A 108 -10.20 7.83 -9.72
CA ARG A 108 -10.50 8.80 -10.79
C ARG A 108 -10.45 10.26 -10.34
N PHE A 109 -10.22 10.51 -9.05
CA PHE A 109 -10.23 11.83 -8.47
C PHE A 109 -8.81 12.37 -8.39
N VAL A 110 -8.65 13.66 -8.67
CA VAL A 110 -7.39 14.39 -8.53
C VAL A 110 -7.59 15.56 -7.59
N LEU A 111 -6.65 15.76 -6.68
CA LEU A 111 -6.63 16.90 -5.78
C LEU A 111 -6.14 18.12 -6.57
N ALA A 112 -7.01 19.10 -6.75
CA ALA A 112 -6.67 20.35 -7.42
C ALA A 112 -6.03 21.34 -6.45
N HIS A 113 -6.61 21.46 -5.26
CA HIS A 113 -6.15 22.39 -4.24
C HIS A 113 -6.52 21.88 -2.84
N MET A 114 -5.69 22.21 -1.85
CA MET A 114 -5.97 21.93 -0.45
C MET A 114 -5.34 23.00 0.44
N ASP A 115 -6.16 23.59 1.30
CA ASP A 115 -5.74 24.59 2.28
C ASP A 115 -6.18 24.19 3.68
N ILE A 116 -5.46 24.72 4.67
CA ILE A 116 -5.73 24.54 6.09
C ILE A 116 -5.99 25.93 6.67
N ASP A 117 -7.09 26.10 7.37
CA ASP A 117 -7.41 27.37 8.05
C ASP A 117 -6.74 27.49 9.43
N GLU A 118 -6.87 28.65 10.07
CA GLU A 118 -6.32 28.92 11.42
C GLU A 118 -6.90 28.01 12.51
N ALA A 119 -8.07 27.40 12.27
CA ALA A 119 -8.74 26.49 13.16
C ALA A 119 -8.45 25.00 12.84
N GLU A 120 -7.44 24.74 12.00
CA GLU A 120 -7.04 23.41 11.53
C GLU A 120 -8.14 22.65 10.75
N ASN A 121 -9.11 23.37 10.15
CA ASN A 121 -10.04 22.75 9.22
C ASN A 121 -9.39 22.66 7.83
N TYR A 122 -9.57 21.51 7.19
CA TYR A 122 -8.96 21.23 5.90
C TYR A 122 -10.00 21.41 4.80
N SER A 123 -9.74 22.35 3.90
CA SER A 123 -10.54 22.55 2.69
C SER A 123 -9.87 21.89 1.50
N SER A 124 -10.64 21.19 0.67
CA SER A 124 -10.13 20.43 -0.46
C SER A 124 -11.01 20.58 -1.69
N ASP A 125 -10.36 20.85 -2.82
CA ASP A 125 -10.95 20.95 -4.14
C ASP A 125 -10.54 19.72 -4.95
N ILE A 126 -11.53 18.93 -5.35
CA ILE A 126 -11.32 17.61 -5.96
C ILE A 126 -12.01 17.58 -7.30
N ILE A 127 -11.28 17.16 -8.33
CA ILE A 127 -11.80 17.05 -9.69
C ILE A 127 -12.02 15.57 -10.01
N ASP A 128 -13.25 15.22 -10.43
CA ASP A 128 -13.50 13.93 -11.06
C ASP A 128 -12.99 13.99 -12.51
N THR A 129 -11.92 13.25 -12.81
CA THR A 129 -11.29 13.26 -14.14
C THR A 129 -12.19 12.71 -15.25
N VAL A 130 -13.29 12.06 -14.90
CA VAL A 130 -14.24 11.46 -15.86
C VAL A 130 -15.40 12.41 -16.17
N THR A 131 -15.97 13.06 -15.16
CA THR A 131 -17.09 14.01 -15.34
C THR A 131 -16.61 15.46 -15.50
N LEU A 132 -15.36 15.74 -15.12
CA LEU A 132 -14.77 17.08 -14.99
C LEU A 132 -15.50 17.97 -13.97
N GLU A 133 -16.30 17.37 -13.08
CA GLU A 133 -16.95 18.08 -11.99
C GLU A 133 -15.95 18.38 -10.87
N LEU A 134 -16.07 19.58 -10.32
CA LEU A 134 -15.32 20.04 -9.16
C LEU A 134 -16.18 19.88 -7.92
N TYR A 135 -15.67 19.16 -6.93
CA TYR A 135 -16.26 18.99 -5.61
C TYR A 135 -15.42 19.71 -4.57
N ARG A 136 -16.07 20.42 -3.65
CA ARG A 136 -15.41 21.13 -2.56
C ARG A 136 -15.84 20.54 -1.23
N PHE A 137 -14.86 20.20 -0.40
CA PHE A 137 -15.10 19.64 0.91
C PHE A 137 -14.29 20.34 1.98
N THR A 138 -14.93 20.61 3.12
CA THR A 138 -14.26 21.02 4.36
C THR A 138 -14.36 19.90 5.39
N VAL A 139 -13.22 19.44 5.89
CA VAL A 139 -13.13 18.47 6.98
C VAL A 139 -13.00 19.23 8.30
N LEU A 140 -13.98 19.05 9.17
CA LEU A 140 -13.97 19.56 10.53
C LEU A 140 -13.58 18.42 11.48
N SER A 141 -12.42 18.53 12.12
CA SER A 141 -12.00 17.55 13.13
C SER A 141 -12.69 17.83 14.46
N SER A 142 -13.47 16.86 14.97
CA SER A 142 -13.98 16.95 16.34
C SER A 142 -12.94 16.38 17.31
N SER A 143 -12.59 17.15 18.34
CA SER A 143 -11.50 16.88 19.29
C SER A 143 -11.76 15.71 20.27
N SER A 144 -12.76 14.86 20.02
CA SER A 144 -13.13 13.75 20.91
C SER A 144 -12.66 12.41 20.33
N ILE A 145 -11.38 12.08 20.56
CA ILE A 145 -10.71 10.85 20.06
C ILE A 145 -10.87 9.67 21.05
N ASP A 146 -11.70 9.76 22.09
CA ASP A 146 -11.76 8.71 23.12
C ASP A 146 -12.13 7.31 22.59
N ASN A 147 -12.69 7.17 21.37
CA ASN A 147 -13.04 5.88 20.75
C ASN A 147 -12.76 5.79 19.23
N GLY A 148 -11.85 6.60 18.67
CA GLY A 148 -11.46 6.54 17.26
C GLY A 148 -11.69 7.83 16.47
N ILE A 149 -11.61 7.74 15.13
CA ILE A 149 -11.78 8.89 14.23
C ILE A 149 -13.24 9.34 14.28
N ASN A 150 -13.46 10.65 14.44
CA ASN A 150 -14.78 11.28 14.37
C ASN A 150 -14.66 12.62 13.64
N LEU A 151 -14.87 12.57 12.33
CA LEU A 151 -14.72 13.71 11.43
C LEU A 151 -16.08 14.11 10.86
N TYR A 152 -16.23 15.39 10.55
CA TYR A 152 -17.37 15.88 9.78
C TYR A 152 -16.88 16.39 8.42
N LEU A 153 -17.24 15.69 7.35
CA LEU A 153 -17.02 16.13 5.98
C LEU A 153 -18.21 16.99 5.55
N CYS A 154 -17.95 18.27 5.29
CA CYS A 154 -18.92 19.21 4.78
C CYS A 154 -18.70 19.41 3.28
N GLU A 155 -19.66 19.04 2.46
CA GLU A 155 -19.67 19.38 1.03
C GLU A 155 -20.12 20.82 0.87
N ASN A 156 -19.39 21.63 0.12
CA ASN A 156 -19.66 23.05 -0.06
C ASN A 156 -20.08 23.38 -1.50
N ASP A 157 -20.94 24.38 -1.66
CA ASP A 157 -21.36 24.89 -2.97
C ASP A 157 -20.31 25.81 -3.63
N GLN A 158 -20.66 26.41 -4.76
CA GLN A 158 -19.79 27.34 -5.49
C GLN A 158 -19.44 28.61 -4.69
N ASP A 159 -20.29 28.99 -3.75
CA ASP A 159 -20.14 30.14 -2.85
C ASP A 159 -19.54 29.73 -1.48
N ASN A 160 -19.07 28.48 -1.37
CA ASN A 160 -18.47 27.88 -0.18
C ASN A 160 -19.42 27.72 1.03
N ASN A 161 -20.73 27.66 0.78
CA ASN A 161 -21.72 27.35 1.82
C ASN A 161 -21.86 25.83 1.98
N PRO A 162 -21.94 25.31 3.22
CA PRO A 162 -22.09 23.87 3.46
C PRO A 162 -23.47 23.38 3.03
N VAL A 163 -23.51 22.51 2.03
CA VAL A 163 -24.71 21.88 1.45
C VAL A 163 -25.07 20.60 2.19
N ASN A 164 -24.07 19.79 2.49
CA ASN A 164 -24.26 18.47 3.09
C ASN A 164 -23.18 18.21 4.15
N ARG A 165 -23.52 17.44 5.19
CA ARG A 165 -22.58 17.06 6.26
C ARG A 165 -22.63 15.57 6.50
N LEU A 166 -21.48 14.93 6.36
CA LEU A 166 -21.28 13.50 6.58
C LEU A 166 -20.40 13.30 7.81
N ARG A 167 -20.89 12.51 8.77
CA ARG A 167 -20.09 12.08 9.91
C ARG A 167 -19.33 10.82 9.53
N ILE A 168 -18.01 10.83 9.73
CA ILE A 168 -17.11 9.73 9.41
C ILE A 168 -16.53 9.15 10.68
N THR A 169 -16.61 7.83 10.78
CA THR A 169 -16.00 7.00 11.81
C THR A 169 -15.06 5.96 11.21
N ASN A 170 -14.35 5.20 12.05
CA ASN A 170 -13.48 4.12 11.58
C ASN A 170 -14.20 3.10 10.68
N GLN A 171 -15.50 2.86 10.88
CA GLN A 171 -16.28 1.90 10.10
C GLN A 171 -16.59 2.38 8.68
N ASP A 172 -16.49 3.69 8.45
CA ASP A 172 -16.78 4.31 7.16
C ASP A 172 -15.52 4.33 6.27
N ILE A 173 -14.33 4.08 6.84
CA ILE A 173 -13.07 4.04 6.09
C ILE A 173 -12.94 2.70 5.37
N PRO A 174 -12.82 2.68 4.04
CA PRO A 174 -12.66 1.44 3.29
C PRO A 174 -11.35 0.70 3.62
N ASP A 175 -11.39 -0.63 3.66
CA ASP A 175 -10.21 -1.47 3.97
C ASP A 175 -8.98 -1.13 3.10
N ARG A 176 -9.20 -0.92 1.80
CA ARG A 176 -8.15 -0.52 0.84
C ARG A 176 -7.42 0.77 1.25
N MET A 177 -8.14 1.70 1.87
CA MET A 177 -7.57 2.96 2.36
C MET A 177 -6.83 2.75 3.68
N LEU A 178 -7.36 1.89 4.56
CA LEU A 178 -6.70 1.54 5.82
C LEU A 178 -5.33 0.90 5.57
N ASP A 179 -5.20 0.01 4.58
CA ASP A 179 -3.91 -0.60 4.21
C ASP A 179 -2.85 0.45 3.82
N GLU A 180 -3.24 1.48 3.07
CA GLU A 180 -2.35 2.59 2.70
C GLU A 180 -1.99 3.45 3.92
N ILE A 181 -2.97 3.77 4.77
CA ILE A 181 -2.76 4.53 6.01
C ILE A 181 -1.79 3.80 6.94
N TYR A 182 -1.99 2.50 7.17
CA TYR A 182 -1.09 1.70 7.99
C TYR A 182 0.32 1.65 7.39
N THR A 183 0.44 1.61 6.07
CA THR A 183 1.74 1.69 5.40
C THR A 183 2.45 3.03 5.65
N TRP A 184 1.74 4.15 5.57
CA TRP A 184 2.32 5.47 5.87
C TRP A 184 2.73 5.60 7.34
N LEU A 185 1.88 5.15 8.26
CA LEU A 185 2.18 5.15 9.69
C LEU A 185 3.38 4.26 10.03
N ASP A 186 3.46 3.06 9.44
CA ASP A 186 4.60 2.15 9.63
C ASP A 186 5.91 2.78 9.14
N ARG A 187 5.90 3.44 7.97
CA ARG A 187 7.06 4.19 7.47
C ARG A 187 7.47 5.32 8.41
N SER A 188 6.49 6.08 8.92
CA SER A 188 6.75 7.17 9.86
C SER A 188 7.36 6.68 11.17
N MET A 189 6.88 5.55 11.71
CA MET A 189 7.39 4.93 12.94
C MET A 189 8.79 4.30 12.79
N THR A 190 9.27 4.07 11.57
CA THR A 190 10.52 3.34 11.32
C THR A 190 11.69 4.26 10.92
N ARG A 191 11.55 5.58 11.08
CA ARG A 191 12.68 6.51 10.88
C ARG A 191 13.60 6.50 12.10
N VAL A 192 14.79 5.93 11.92
CA VAL A 192 15.90 5.96 12.87
C VAL A 192 17.03 6.79 12.28
N THR A 193 17.63 7.69 13.05
CA THR A 193 18.79 8.47 12.58
C THR A 193 20.02 7.59 12.43
N PHE A 194 21.03 8.04 11.68
CA PHE A 194 22.25 7.25 11.46
C PHE A 194 23.01 6.91 12.76
N SER A 195 23.10 7.85 13.70
CA SER A 195 23.79 7.63 15.00
C SER A 195 23.09 6.52 15.78
N GLU A 196 21.77 6.61 15.86
CA GLU A 196 20.92 5.62 16.55
C GLU A 196 20.99 4.25 15.87
N LEU A 197 21.03 4.17 14.53
CA LEU A 197 21.18 2.91 13.80
C LEU A 197 22.48 2.18 14.14
N SER A 198 23.58 2.92 14.24
CA SER A 198 24.90 2.35 14.53
C SER A 198 25.01 1.87 15.97
N GLU A 199 24.44 2.64 16.92
CA GLU A 199 24.35 2.25 18.32
C GLU A 199 23.47 1.01 18.50
N LEU A 200 22.27 1.00 17.90
CA LEU A 200 21.36 -0.15 17.93
C LEU A 200 22.00 -1.41 17.34
N ALA A 201 22.70 -1.30 16.20
CA ALA A 201 23.37 -2.45 15.60
C ALA A 201 24.44 -3.05 16.53
N ASN A 202 25.20 -2.19 17.22
CA ASN A 202 26.20 -2.62 18.20
C ASN A 202 25.55 -3.28 19.42
N ASP A 203 24.48 -2.70 19.94
CA ASP A 203 23.75 -3.25 21.08
C ASP A 203 23.13 -4.61 20.74
N MET A 204 22.52 -4.76 19.56
CA MET A 204 21.99 -6.05 19.08
C MET A 204 23.09 -7.09 18.92
N ARG A 205 24.28 -6.68 18.45
CA ARG A 205 25.45 -7.57 18.38
C ARG A 205 25.83 -8.08 19.77
N PHE A 206 26.00 -7.17 20.75
CA PHE A 206 26.34 -7.53 22.13
C PHE A 206 25.27 -8.41 22.77
N PHE A 207 23.99 -8.07 22.56
CA PHE A 207 22.86 -8.86 23.04
C PHE A 207 22.94 -10.30 22.50
N SER A 208 23.16 -10.47 21.20
CA SER A 208 23.28 -11.80 20.57
C SER A 208 24.44 -12.62 21.14
N MET A 209 25.54 -11.96 21.52
CA MET A 209 26.71 -12.61 22.13
C MET A 209 26.41 -13.11 23.55
N LEU A 210 25.68 -12.31 24.33
CA LEU A 210 25.32 -12.66 25.70
C LEU A 210 24.29 -13.78 25.75
N VAL A 211 23.25 -13.74 24.91
CA VAL A 211 22.17 -14.75 24.93
C VAL A 211 22.71 -16.15 24.66
N LYS A 212 23.61 -16.31 23.69
CA LYS A 212 24.08 -17.65 23.26
C LYS A 212 24.92 -18.38 24.31
N ASN A 213 25.56 -17.64 25.22
CA ASN A 213 26.54 -18.18 26.16
C ASN A 213 26.21 -17.88 27.63
N SER A 214 25.02 -17.37 27.92
CA SER A 214 24.59 -17.01 29.27
C SER A 214 23.81 -18.16 29.93
N ARG A 215 24.01 -18.33 31.24
CA ARG A 215 23.16 -19.20 32.08
C ARG A 215 21.78 -18.59 32.33
N TYR A 216 21.65 -17.28 32.13
CA TYR A 216 20.44 -16.50 32.31
C TYR A 216 19.86 -16.13 30.95
N VAL A 217 18.60 -16.50 30.74
CA VAL A 217 17.84 -16.15 29.53
C VAL A 217 17.06 -14.86 29.82
N PRO A 218 17.20 -13.82 29.00
CA PRO A 218 16.42 -12.59 29.15
C PRO A 218 14.90 -12.87 29.02
N LEU A 219 14.09 -11.95 29.51
CA LEU A 219 12.63 -12.04 29.41
C LEU A 219 12.21 -12.19 27.94
N GLU A 220 11.34 -13.16 27.65
CA GLU A 220 10.93 -13.48 26.27
C GLU A 220 10.33 -12.27 25.55
N THR A 221 9.57 -11.43 26.25
CA THR A 221 8.99 -10.20 25.68
C THR A 221 10.07 -9.22 25.21
N MET A 222 11.17 -9.07 25.95
CA MET A 222 12.29 -8.21 25.56
C MET A 222 12.96 -8.71 24.28
N VAL A 223 13.13 -10.03 24.14
CA VAL A 223 13.69 -10.63 22.92
C VAL A 223 12.75 -10.37 21.74
N LEU A 224 11.44 -10.55 21.93
CA LEU A 224 10.43 -10.33 20.89
C LEU A 224 10.36 -8.86 20.44
N GLU A 225 10.41 -7.91 21.36
CA GLU A 225 10.44 -6.47 21.05
C GLU A 225 11.68 -6.11 20.22
N ASN A 226 12.84 -6.60 20.62
CA ASN A 226 14.11 -6.35 19.90
C ASN A 226 14.12 -7.01 18.52
N LEU A 227 13.57 -8.22 18.37
CA LEU A 227 13.40 -8.87 17.07
C LEU A 227 12.48 -8.06 16.15
N GLY A 228 11.34 -7.58 16.67
CA GLY A 228 10.42 -6.74 15.91
C GLY A 228 11.06 -5.44 15.44
N LEU A 229 11.78 -4.74 16.34
CA LEU A 229 12.52 -3.52 16.00
C LEU A 229 13.59 -3.79 14.93
N THR A 230 14.35 -4.87 15.07
CA THR A 230 15.42 -5.22 14.13
C THR A 230 14.85 -5.52 12.74
N LEU A 231 13.76 -6.29 12.65
CA LEU A 231 13.07 -6.55 11.39
C LEU A 231 12.58 -5.27 10.71
N LYS A 232 11.99 -4.35 11.48
CA LYS A 232 11.53 -3.05 10.97
C LYS A 232 12.69 -2.24 10.40
N ILE A 233 13.81 -2.14 11.13
CA ILE A 233 14.99 -1.39 10.69
C ILE A 233 15.58 -1.99 9.41
N ILE A 234 15.74 -3.32 9.34
CA ILE A 234 16.23 -3.99 8.14
C ILE A 234 15.34 -3.65 6.93
N LYS A 235 14.01 -3.75 7.10
CA LYS A 235 13.04 -3.47 6.04
C LYS A 235 13.15 -2.02 5.56
N ALA A 236 13.33 -1.07 6.48
CA ALA A 236 13.54 0.34 6.15
C ALA A 236 14.85 0.57 5.40
N LEU A 237 15.97 -0.02 5.85
CA LEU A 237 17.27 0.09 5.17
C LEU A 237 17.26 -0.47 3.75
N PHE A 238 16.48 -1.53 3.47
CA PHE A 238 16.30 -2.03 2.10
C PHE A 238 15.32 -1.22 1.27
N SER A 239 14.47 -0.39 1.88
CA SER A 239 13.43 0.38 1.18
C SER A 239 13.84 1.82 0.90
N SER A 240 14.71 2.41 1.74
CA SER A 240 15.21 3.77 1.56
C SER A 240 16.41 3.84 0.61
N HIS A 241 16.48 4.93 -0.15
CA HIS A 241 17.73 5.39 -0.75
C HIS A 241 18.50 6.10 0.36
N SER A 242 19.24 5.35 1.16
CA SER A 242 20.07 5.97 2.18
C SER A 242 21.32 6.55 1.53
N ASP A 243 21.68 7.80 1.87
CA ASP A 243 22.99 8.40 1.55
C ASP A 243 24.13 7.73 2.34
N MET A 244 23.87 6.56 2.91
CA MET A 244 24.84 5.82 3.72
C MET A 244 25.84 5.12 2.82
N ASP A 245 27.10 5.19 3.23
CA ASP A 245 28.17 4.40 2.66
C ASP A 245 27.81 2.90 2.64
N ILE A 246 28.10 2.24 1.51
CA ILE A 246 27.73 0.85 1.24
C ILE A 246 28.35 -0.10 2.26
N PHE A 247 29.62 0.09 2.61
CA PHE A 247 30.30 -0.78 3.58
C PHE A 247 29.66 -0.70 4.97
N ARG A 248 29.35 0.51 5.43
CA ARG A 248 28.68 0.71 6.72
C ARG A 248 27.27 0.14 6.75
N ARG A 249 26.50 0.35 5.67
CA ARG A 249 25.17 -0.24 5.54
C ARG A 249 25.23 -1.76 5.61
N ARG A 250 26.20 -2.37 4.93
CA ARG A 250 26.44 -3.81 4.95
C ARG A 250 26.78 -4.34 6.34
N GLU A 251 27.64 -3.64 7.09
CA GLU A 251 27.99 -4.00 8.47
C GLU A 251 26.77 -3.97 9.40
N ILE A 252 25.97 -2.90 9.35
CA ILE A 252 24.75 -2.75 10.16
C ILE A 252 23.75 -3.86 9.83
N LEU A 253 23.45 -4.07 8.54
CA LEU A 253 22.54 -5.12 8.10
C LEU A 253 23.04 -6.50 8.52
N GLY A 254 24.34 -6.77 8.39
CA GLY A 254 24.93 -8.05 8.80
C GLY A 254 24.76 -8.32 10.30
N ASN A 255 25.06 -7.34 11.15
CA ASN A 255 24.85 -7.46 12.61
C ASN A 255 23.38 -7.73 12.98
N MET A 256 22.46 -7.04 12.30
CA MET A 256 21.01 -7.18 12.53
C MET A 256 20.46 -8.52 12.04
N ILE A 257 20.90 -8.99 10.86
CA ILE A 257 20.54 -10.31 10.32
C ILE A 257 21.08 -11.41 11.24
N ASP A 258 22.33 -11.30 11.70
CA ASP A 258 22.91 -12.25 12.65
C ASP A 258 22.18 -12.29 13.99
N PHE A 259 21.71 -11.13 14.48
CA PHE A 259 20.88 -11.08 15.68
C PHE A 259 19.59 -11.88 15.49
N ILE A 260 18.86 -11.67 14.40
CA ILE A 260 17.62 -12.42 14.11
C ILE A 260 17.91 -13.91 13.93
N ARG A 261 19.00 -14.27 13.26
CA ARG A 261 19.38 -15.66 13.07
C ARG A 261 19.73 -16.38 14.38
N LYS A 262 20.29 -15.66 15.35
CA LYS A 262 20.69 -16.22 16.65
C LYS A 262 19.57 -16.24 17.68
N CYS A 263 18.68 -15.25 17.66
CA CYS A 263 17.67 -15.03 18.70
C CYS A 263 16.24 -15.25 18.22
N GLY A 264 16.00 -15.24 16.91
CA GLY A 264 14.69 -15.41 16.29
C GLY A 264 14.26 -16.86 16.08
N ARG A 265 12.98 -17.03 15.79
CA ARG A 265 12.34 -18.30 15.41
C ARG A 265 12.40 -18.48 13.89
N ASP A 266 12.01 -19.66 13.41
CA ASP A 266 11.95 -19.96 11.97
C ASP A 266 11.08 -18.96 11.18
N SER A 267 10.00 -18.42 11.80
CA SER A 267 9.17 -17.37 11.21
C SER A 267 9.92 -16.06 10.99
N ASP A 268 10.84 -15.71 11.90
CA ASP A 268 11.61 -14.47 11.85
C ASP A 268 12.72 -14.59 10.80
N ILE A 269 13.35 -15.77 10.72
CA ILE A 269 14.31 -16.13 9.67
C ILE A 269 13.62 -16.12 8.28
N ALA A 270 12.43 -16.71 8.17
CA ALA A 270 11.64 -16.67 6.93
C ALA A 270 11.29 -15.22 6.51
N SER A 271 11.02 -14.34 7.47
CA SER A 271 10.76 -12.92 7.21
C SER A 271 11.97 -12.21 6.60
N ILE A 272 13.19 -12.50 7.05
CA ILE A 272 14.41 -11.98 6.43
C ILE A 272 14.54 -12.47 4.99
N ASN A 273 14.32 -13.75 4.73
CA ASN A 273 14.42 -14.28 3.37
C ASN A 273 13.38 -13.64 2.43
N SER A 274 12.17 -13.37 2.94
CA SER A 274 11.13 -12.63 2.21
C SER A 274 11.55 -11.19 1.91
N ILE A 275 12.18 -10.48 2.85
CA ILE A 275 12.67 -9.11 2.64
C ILE A 275 13.76 -9.08 1.56
N LEU A 276 14.74 -9.99 1.63
CA LEU A 276 15.81 -10.10 0.64
C LEU A 276 15.26 -10.45 -0.75
N SER A 277 14.29 -11.36 -0.82
CA SER A 277 13.62 -11.74 -2.08
C SER A 277 12.84 -10.57 -2.69
N ALA A 278 12.13 -9.78 -1.86
CA ALA A 278 11.44 -8.57 -2.32
C ALA A 278 12.42 -7.48 -2.81
N HIS A 279 13.61 -7.39 -2.24
CA HIS A 279 14.66 -6.48 -2.74
C HIS A 279 15.23 -6.97 -4.08
N SER A 280 15.46 -8.27 -4.24
CA SER A 280 15.85 -8.90 -5.51
C SER A 280 14.85 -8.61 -6.63
N GLU A 281 13.55 -8.70 -6.34
CA GLU A 281 12.50 -8.38 -7.32
C GLU A 281 12.51 -6.90 -7.73
N ARG A 282 12.74 -5.97 -6.79
CA ARG A 282 12.87 -4.54 -7.09
C ARG A 282 14.09 -4.25 -7.97
N LEU A 283 15.22 -4.93 -7.73
CA LEU A 283 16.38 -4.81 -8.61
C LEU A 283 16.10 -5.37 -10.01
N ALA A 284 15.35 -6.47 -10.12
CA ALA A 284 14.95 -7.02 -11.41
C ALA A 284 14.09 -6.02 -12.21
N ALA A 285 13.12 -5.36 -11.54
CA ALA A 285 12.33 -4.30 -12.14
C ALA A 285 13.21 -3.12 -12.60
N ALA A 286 14.17 -2.68 -11.77
CA ALA A 286 15.09 -1.60 -12.11
C ALA A 286 15.96 -1.92 -13.35
N VAL A 287 16.47 -3.16 -13.46
CA VAL A 287 17.25 -3.61 -14.64
C VAL A 287 16.39 -3.57 -15.91
N ASN A 288 15.12 -3.95 -15.81
CA ASN A 288 14.20 -3.95 -16.95
C ASN A 288 13.81 -2.53 -17.39
N GLU A 289 13.66 -1.60 -16.46
CA GLU A 289 13.25 -0.23 -16.72
C GLU A 289 14.41 0.66 -17.18
N LYS A 290 15.54 0.63 -16.44
CA LYS A 290 16.66 1.58 -16.62
C LYS A 290 17.86 0.99 -17.33
N GLY A 291 17.93 -0.34 -17.43
CA GLY A 291 19.11 -1.03 -17.95
C GLY A 291 20.05 -1.51 -16.85
N LEU A 292 21.19 -2.10 -17.24
CA LEU A 292 22.21 -2.58 -16.32
C LEU A 292 23.42 -1.64 -16.34
N ASP A 293 23.50 -0.79 -15.31
CA ASP A 293 24.60 0.14 -15.06
C ASP A 293 25.50 -0.33 -13.90
N ASP A 294 26.55 0.44 -13.59
CA ASP A 294 27.50 0.11 -12.52
C ASP A 294 26.82 0.09 -11.14
N THR A 295 25.87 1.01 -10.90
CA THR A 295 25.18 1.16 -9.61
C THR A 295 24.24 -0.01 -9.33
N ILE A 296 23.45 -0.43 -10.31
CA ILE A 296 22.58 -1.60 -10.21
C ILE A 296 23.42 -2.87 -10.08
N SER A 297 24.53 -2.96 -10.82
CA SER A 297 25.48 -4.08 -10.70
C SER A 297 26.05 -4.20 -9.28
N ASP A 298 26.48 -3.09 -8.68
CA ASP A 298 26.93 -3.04 -7.27
C ASP A 298 25.84 -3.46 -6.30
N ALA A 299 24.61 -2.98 -6.48
CA ALA A 299 23.49 -3.32 -5.62
C ALA A 299 23.14 -4.82 -5.68
N ILE A 300 23.23 -5.44 -6.87
CA ILE A 300 23.01 -6.88 -7.05
C ILE A 300 24.09 -7.68 -6.31
N ILE A 301 25.36 -7.32 -6.50
CA ILE A 301 26.50 -8.01 -5.86
C ILE A 301 26.39 -7.88 -4.34
N ASP A 302 26.17 -6.66 -3.83
CA ASP A 302 26.09 -6.39 -2.39
C ASP A 302 24.95 -7.17 -1.73
N LEU A 303 23.76 -7.22 -2.35
CA LEU A 303 22.63 -7.99 -1.86
C LEU A 303 22.97 -9.49 -1.74
N LEU A 304 23.53 -10.07 -2.80
CA LEU A 304 23.80 -11.51 -2.85
C LEU A 304 24.94 -11.91 -1.94
N ASP A 305 25.99 -11.09 -1.86
CA ASP A 305 27.11 -11.35 -0.95
C ASP A 305 26.69 -11.21 0.51
N LEU A 306 25.86 -10.21 0.86
CA LEU A 306 25.29 -10.07 2.20
C LEU A 306 24.43 -11.29 2.53
N ALA A 307 23.50 -11.68 1.66
CA ALA A 307 22.62 -12.82 1.89
C ALA A 307 23.42 -14.11 2.14
N ARG A 308 24.38 -14.41 1.25
CA ARG A 308 25.22 -15.62 1.34
C ARG A 308 26.12 -15.64 2.57
N ALA A 309 26.75 -14.50 2.91
CA ALA A 309 27.59 -14.40 4.09
C ALA A 309 26.83 -14.75 5.38
N HIS A 310 25.53 -14.48 5.43
CA HIS A 310 24.67 -14.77 6.57
C HIS A 310 23.82 -16.04 6.41
N GLY A 311 24.02 -16.82 5.34
CA GLY A 311 23.37 -18.12 5.11
C GLY A 311 21.95 -18.05 4.56
N PHE A 312 21.61 -17.00 3.81
CA PHE A 312 20.32 -16.81 3.14
C PHE A 312 20.46 -16.99 1.62
N GLU A 313 19.40 -17.53 1.01
CA GLU A 313 19.27 -17.68 -0.44
C GLU A 313 17.97 -17.03 -0.91
N PRO A 314 18.01 -15.75 -1.31
CA PRO A 314 16.83 -15.06 -1.82
C PRO A 314 16.42 -15.62 -3.18
N VAL A 315 15.14 -15.45 -3.52
CA VAL A 315 14.65 -15.79 -4.86
C VAL A 315 15.25 -14.82 -5.89
N THR A 316 16.02 -15.35 -6.83
CA THR A 316 16.76 -14.57 -7.84
C THR A 316 16.29 -14.82 -9.28
N LYS A 317 15.28 -15.69 -9.50
CA LYS A 317 14.83 -16.10 -10.83
C LYS A 317 14.52 -14.92 -11.76
N ASN A 318 13.75 -13.93 -11.29
CA ASN A 318 13.37 -12.78 -12.11
C ASN A 318 14.56 -11.85 -12.36
N LEU A 319 15.45 -11.71 -11.38
CA LEU A 319 16.68 -10.94 -11.52
C LEU A 319 17.65 -11.59 -12.52
N GLN A 320 17.78 -12.93 -12.49
CA GLN A 320 18.52 -13.69 -13.50
C GLN A 320 17.92 -13.46 -14.89
N ASN A 321 16.59 -13.58 -15.04
CA ASN A 321 15.93 -13.31 -16.33
C ASN A 321 16.18 -11.88 -16.84
N ALA A 322 16.22 -10.89 -15.95
CA ALA A 322 16.48 -9.50 -16.31
C ALA A 322 17.93 -9.26 -16.75
N VAL A 323 18.90 -9.94 -16.14
CA VAL A 323 20.34 -9.79 -16.45
C VAL A 323 20.79 -10.66 -17.63
N TYR A 324 20.14 -11.78 -17.90
CA TYR A 324 20.52 -12.73 -18.95
C TYR A 324 20.69 -12.12 -20.37
N PRO A 325 19.85 -11.17 -20.84
CA PRO A 325 20.06 -10.50 -22.13
C PRO A 325 21.40 -9.76 -22.24
N TYR A 326 21.95 -9.26 -21.13
CA TYR A 326 23.26 -8.59 -21.10
C TYR A 326 24.42 -9.59 -21.14
N TYR A 327 24.28 -10.72 -20.44
CA TYR A 327 25.24 -11.82 -20.47
C TYR A 327 25.32 -12.48 -21.86
N SER A 328 24.18 -12.74 -22.50
CA SER A 328 24.08 -13.36 -23.82
C SER A 328 24.43 -12.43 -25.00
N GLY A 329 24.71 -11.15 -24.74
CA GLY A 329 25.03 -10.15 -25.75
C GLY A 329 23.83 -9.64 -26.56
N GLN A 330 22.60 -9.95 -26.15
CA GLN A 330 21.37 -9.42 -26.77
C GLN A 330 21.15 -7.94 -26.45
N LYS A 331 21.60 -7.49 -25.27
CA LYS A 331 21.62 -6.09 -24.85
C LYS A 331 23.04 -5.69 -24.46
N LYS A 332 23.40 -4.43 -24.71
CA LYS A 332 24.67 -3.87 -24.27
C LYS A 332 24.49 -3.31 -22.86
N ALA A 333 25.34 -3.72 -21.93
CA ALA A 333 25.37 -3.15 -20.58
C ALA A 333 26.09 -1.80 -20.61
N GLU A 334 25.68 -0.90 -19.72
CA GLU A 334 26.35 0.38 -19.51
C GLU A 334 27.48 0.26 -18.46
N CYS A 335 27.51 -0.84 -17.72
CA CYS A 335 28.58 -1.18 -16.79
C CYS A 335 29.84 -1.73 -17.49
N GLY A 336 30.98 -1.60 -16.80
CA GLY A 336 32.25 -2.17 -17.30
C GLY A 336 32.21 -3.69 -17.45
N ASN A 337 32.94 -4.26 -18.42
CA ASN A 337 32.95 -5.70 -18.69
C ASN A 337 33.32 -6.56 -17.46
N GLU A 338 34.23 -6.07 -16.61
CA GLU A 338 34.59 -6.74 -15.36
C GLU A 338 33.42 -6.74 -14.36
N LYS A 339 32.67 -5.64 -14.30
CA LYS A 339 31.48 -5.49 -13.46
C LYS A 339 30.36 -6.44 -13.89
N LEU A 340 30.11 -6.52 -15.19
CA LEU A 340 29.15 -7.47 -15.77
C LEU A 340 29.54 -8.91 -15.44
N ARG A 341 30.82 -9.25 -15.53
CA ARG A 341 31.33 -10.57 -15.15
C ARG A 341 31.11 -10.87 -13.67
N ASN A 342 31.40 -9.93 -12.77
CA ASN A 342 31.21 -10.13 -11.34
C ASN A 342 29.72 -10.27 -10.98
N THR A 343 28.86 -9.47 -11.60
CA THR A 343 27.41 -9.54 -11.41
C THR A 343 26.84 -10.88 -11.87
N THR A 344 27.34 -11.38 -13.01
CA THR A 344 26.87 -12.65 -13.57
C THR A 344 27.36 -13.86 -12.78
N LEU A 345 28.60 -13.81 -12.27
CA LEU A 345 29.12 -14.78 -11.31
C LEU A 345 28.32 -14.77 -10.00
N ALA A 346 27.99 -13.59 -9.48
CA ALA A 346 27.14 -13.46 -8.29
C ALA A 346 25.76 -14.11 -8.52
N LEU A 347 25.19 -13.98 -9.71
CA LEU A 347 23.92 -14.61 -10.10
C LEU A 347 24.03 -16.10 -10.49
N ASN A 348 25.20 -16.72 -10.35
CA ASN A 348 25.46 -18.11 -10.72
C ASN A 348 25.18 -18.44 -12.19
N PHE A 349 25.37 -17.50 -13.11
CA PHE A 349 25.44 -17.85 -14.52
C PHE A 349 26.72 -18.66 -14.78
N GLN A 350 26.56 -19.80 -15.45
CA GLN A 350 27.67 -20.69 -15.82
C GLN A 350 28.18 -20.39 -17.21
#